data_AF-A0A9J6GG73-F1
#
_entry.id   AF-A0A9J6GG73-F1
#
_cell.length_a   1.000
_cell.length_b   1.000
_cell.length_c   1.000
_cell.angle_alpha   90.00
_cell.angle_beta   90.00
_cell.angle_gamma   90.00
#
_symmetry.space_group_name_H-M   'P 1'
#
loop_
_entity.id
_entity.type
_entity.pdbx_description
1 polymer ?
#
loop_
_entity_poly.entity_id
_entity_poly.type
_entity_poly.pdbx_seq_one_letter_code
_entity_poly.pdbx_strand_id
1 'polypeptide(L)'
;MAEDRLLFQGVNSGGDRLVLSVSRLKNHVAELWLALWTRDGSCYTLPATFTLDRSQGSGLMAAGLRLQCLAPNRRWRIAFNGLLK
;
A
#
# COMPACT_ATOMS: atom_id res chain seq x y z
N MET A 1 -11.10 13.43 -8.73
CA MET A 1 -11.55 12.03 -8.88
C MET A 1 -10.32 11.14 -9.00
N ALA A 2 -10.32 10.00 -8.32
CA ALA A 2 -9.25 9.00 -8.44
C ALA A 2 -9.30 8.35 -9.84
N GLU A 3 -8.12 8.12 -10.43
CA GLU A 3 -7.97 7.44 -11.72
C GLU A 3 -8.12 5.93 -11.53
N ASP A 4 -7.49 5.38 -10.48
CA ASP A 4 -7.72 4.00 -10.03
C ASP A 4 -7.57 3.87 -8.50
N ARG A 5 -8.12 2.78 -7.96
CA ARG A 5 -7.99 2.41 -6.56
C ARG A 5 -7.75 0.91 -6.43
N LEU A 6 -6.81 0.55 -5.57
CA LEU A 6 -6.47 -0.82 -5.21
C LEU A 6 -6.63 -1.02 -3.71
N LEU A 7 -7.21 -2.16 -3.34
CA LEU A 7 -7.30 -2.63 -1.96
C LEU A 7 -6.64 -4.00 -1.88
N PHE A 8 -5.66 -4.12 -1.00
CA PHE A 8 -5.04 -5.39 -0.65
C PHE A 8 -5.40 -5.72 0.79
N GLN A 9 -5.81 -6.96 1.01
CA GLN A 9 -5.96 -7.55 2.33
C GLN A 9 -5.25 -8.89 2.34
N GLY A 10 -4.60 -9.23 3.46
CA GLY A 10 -3.89 -10.48 3.57
C GLY A 10 -3.64 -10.87 5.01
N VAL A 11 -3.48 -12.17 5.21
CA VAL A 11 -3.04 -12.76 6.47
C VAL A 11 -1.86 -13.68 6.18
N ASN A 12 -0.88 -13.74 7.08
CA ASN A 12 0.18 -14.75 6.99
C ASN A 12 -0.15 -15.97 7.87
N SER A 13 0.65 -17.03 7.79
CA SER A 13 0.49 -18.23 8.61
C SER A 13 0.76 -17.99 10.11
N GLY A 14 1.41 -16.88 10.47
CA GLY A 14 1.62 -16.45 11.85
C GLY A 14 0.41 -15.73 12.47
N GLY A 15 -0.61 -15.39 11.67
CA GLY A 15 -1.79 -14.66 12.12
C GLY A 15 -1.66 -13.13 12.01
N ASP A 16 -0.55 -12.60 11.51
CA ASP A 16 -0.42 -11.18 11.20
C ASP A 16 -1.32 -10.84 10.01
N ARG A 17 -1.86 -9.61 10.01
CA ARG A 17 -2.85 -9.14 9.04
C ARG A 17 -2.42 -7.81 8.46
N LEU A 18 -2.56 -7.66 7.16
CA LEU A 18 -2.27 -6.42 6.44
C LEU A 18 -3.51 -5.97 5.70
N VAL A 19 -3.82 -4.68 5.79
CA VAL A 19 -4.71 -4.00 4.86
C VAL A 19 -3.98 -2.78 4.28
N LEU A 20 -4.07 -2.62 2.96
CA LEU A 20 -3.46 -1.53 2.22
C LEU A 20 -4.47 -1.00 1.21
N SER A 21 -4.79 0.29 1.31
CA SER A 21 -5.57 1.03 0.32
C SER A 21 -4.65 2.02 -0.39
N VAL A 22 -4.73 2.02 -1.72
CA VAL A 22 -3.96 2.91 -2.58
C VAL A 22 -4.89 3.50 -3.62
N SER A 23 -4.95 4.83 -3.71
CA SER A 23 -5.68 5.53 -4.78
C SER A 23 -4.69 6.37 -5.57
N ARG A 24 -4.65 6.22 -6.90
CA ARG A 24 -3.96 7.18 -7.77
C ARG A 24 -4.93 8.28 -8.15
N LEU A 25 -4.49 9.51 -7.96
CA LEU A 25 -5.19 10.73 -8.30
C LEU A 25 -4.46 11.42 -9.46
N LYS A 26 -5.11 12.41 -10.04
CA LYS A 26 -4.51 13.25 -11.08
C LYS A 26 -3.21 13.92 -10.60
N ASN A 27 -2.38 14.34 -11.55
CA ASN A 27 -1.14 15.09 -11.31
C ASN A 27 -0.12 14.33 -10.46
N HIS A 28 -0.02 13.01 -10.66
CA HIS A 28 0.93 12.14 -9.96
C HIS A 28 0.79 12.19 -8.43
N VAL A 29 -0.43 12.31 -7.92
CA VAL A 29 -0.70 12.24 -6.48
C VAL A 29 -1.24 10.86 -6.15
N ALA A 30 -0.76 10.28 -5.06
CA ALA A 30 -1.30 9.06 -4.48
C ALA A 30 -1.84 9.33 -3.07
N GLU A 31 -2.98 8.73 -2.76
CA GLU A 31 -3.51 8.61 -1.41
C GLU A 31 -3.25 7.19 -0.91
N LEU A 32 -2.67 7.08 0.29
CA LEU A 32 -2.24 5.83 0.88
C LEU A 32 -2.78 5.68 2.29
N TRP A 33 -3.26 4.48 2.61
CA TRP A 33 -3.53 4.06 3.98
C TRP A 33 -3.09 2.62 4.15
N LEU A 34 -2.37 2.33 5.23
CA LEU A 34 -1.89 0.99 5.56
C LEU A 34 -2.13 0.71 7.04
N ALA A 35 -2.57 -0.50 7.33
CA ALA A 35 -2.63 -1.02 8.68
C ALA A 35 -2.08 -2.45 8.72
N LEU A 36 -1.19 -2.69 9.68
CA LEU A 36 -0.57 -3.98 9.98
C LEU A 36 -0.95 -4.35 11.40
N TRP A 37 -1.67 -5.45 11.57
CA TRP A 37 -1.92 -6.06 12.86
C TRP A 37 -0.96 -7.23 13.05
N THR A 38 -0.21 -7.21 14.13
CA THR A 38 0.66 -8.32 14.51
C THR A 38 -0.10 -9.30 15.39
N ARG A 39 0.36 -10.55 15.43
CA ARG A 39 -0.25 -11.64 16.21
C ARG A 39 -0.43 -11.30 17.69
N ASP A 40 0.47 -10.50 18.26
CA ASP A 40 0.43 -10.04 19.65
C ASP A 40 -0.70 -9.02 19.94
N GLY A 41 -1.44 -8.61 18.90
CA GLY A 41 -2.54 -7.66 19.00
C GLY A 41 -2.13 -6.21 18.73
N SER A 42 -0.84 -5.92 18.52
CA SER A 42 -0.39 -4.58 18.18
C SER A 42 -0.89 -4.18 16.78
N CYS A 43 -1.17 -2.89 16.60
CA CYS A 43 -1.62 -2.32 15.34
C CYS A 43 -0.69 -1.17 14.96
N TYR A 44 -0.09 -1.28 13.77
CA TYR A 44 0.82 -0.29 13.22
C TYR A 44 0.22 0.29 11.94
N THR A 45 0.20 1.60 11.84
CA THR A 45 -0.52 2.30 10.79
C THR A 45 0.33 3.34 10.06
N LEU A 46 0.07 3.45 8.76
CA LEU A 46 0.31 4.66 7.99
C LEU A 46 -1.06 5.32 7.81
N PRO A 47 -1.36 6.46 8.48
CA PRO A 47 -2.63 7.14 8.31
C PRO A 47 -2.80 7.60 6.86
N ALA A 48 -4.04 7.92 6.49
CA ALA A 48 -4.37 8.42 5.17
C ALA A 48 -3.44 9.61 4.81
N THR A 49 -2.58 9.39 3.81
CA THR A 49 -1.51 10.34 3.45
C THR A 49 -1.55 10.59 1.96
N PHE A 50 -1.52 11.88 1.58
CA PHE A 50 -1.37 12.31 0.20
C PHE A 50 0.10 12.61 -0.09
N THR A 51 0.62 12.06 -1.19
CA THR A 51 2.01 12.28 -1.58
C THR A 51 2.19 12.12 -3.08
N LEU A 52 3.38 12.44 -3.59
CA LEU A 52 3.70 12.26 -5.00
C LEU A 52 3.96 10.78 -5.30
N ASP A 53 3.27 10.27 -6.32
CA ASP A 53 3.63 9.01 -6.99
C ASP A 53 4.85 9.24 -7.88
N ARG A 54 5.96 8.58 -7.52
CA ARG A 54 7.25 8.66 -8.21
C ARG A 54 7.50 7.49 -9.15
N SER A 55 6.48 6.67 -9.44
CA SER A 55 6.60 5.44 -10.24
C SER A 55 6.94 5.66 -11.72
N GLN A 56 6.78 6.89 -12.23
CA GLN A 56 6.90 7.23 -13.66
C GLN A 56 6.05 6.29 -14.56
N GLY A 57 4.89 5.83 -14.06
CA GLY A 57 3.97 4.95 -14.79
C GLY A 57 4.22 3.45 -14.62
N SER A 58 5.29 3.04 -13.92
CA SER A 58 5.59 1.63 -13.63
C SER A 58 5.19 1.24 -12.21
N GLY A 59 3.93 0.85 -12.02
CA GLY A 59 3.40 0.48 -10.70
C GLY A 59 3.03 1.72 -9.87
N LEU A 60 3.39 1.73 -8.58
CA LEU A 60 3.21 2.88 -7.68
C LEU A 60 4.36 2.97 -6.68
N MET A 61 4.87 4.19 -6.46
CA MET A 61 5.94 4.48 -5.50
C MET A 61 5.65 5.77 -4.74
N ALA A 62 5.25 5.66 -3.47
CA ALA A 62 4.77 6.79 -2.68
C ALA A 62 4.89 6.51 -1.17
N ALA A 63 5.31 7.51 -0.37
CA ALA A 63 5.45 7.41 1.10
C ALA A 63 6.20 6.15 1.60
N GLY A 64 7.28 5.75 0.93
CA GLY A 64 8.05 4.55 1.27
C GLY A 64 7.41 3.22 0.80
N LEU A 65 6.17 3.25 0.30
CA LEU A 65 5.51 2.12 -0.33
C LEU A 65 5.96 1.96 -1.79
N ARG A 66 6.21 0.72 -2.19
CA ARG A 66 6.37 0.30 -3.58
C ARG A 66 5.40 -0.83 -3.89
N LEU A 67 4.56 -0.62 -4.90
CA LEU A 67 3.63 -1.61 -5.41
C LEU A 67 3.99 -1.99 -6.85
N GLN A 68 4.12 -3.29 -7.10
CA GLN A 68 4.43 -3.81 -8.43
C GLN A 68 3.50 -4.98 -8.78
N CYS A 69 2.83 -4.87 -9.93
CA CYS A 69 2.13 -6.00 -10.54
C CYS A 69 3.17 -6.93 -11.18
N LEU A 70 3.26 -8.18 -10.70
CA LEU A 70 4.17 -9.19 -11.27
C LEU A 70 3.43 -10.14 -12.21
N ALA A 71 2.16 -10.41 -11.94
CA ALA A 71 1.24 -11.15 -12.79
C ALA A 71 -0.20 -10.67 -12.48
N PRO A 72 -0.93 -10.10 -13.44
CA PRO A 72 -2.29 -9.59 -13.22
C PRO A 72 -3.18 -10.63 -12.55
N ASN A 73 -3.96 -10.21 -11.54
CA ASN A 73 -4.88 -11.04 -10.76
C ASN A 73 -4.26 -12.29 -10.08
N ARG A 74 -2.94 -12.42 -10.07
CA ARG A 74 -2.24 -13.60 -9.53
C ARG A 74 -1.17 -13.23 -8.52
N ARG A 75 -0.34 -12.24 -8.84
CA ARG A 75 0.85 -11.93 -8.04
C ARG A 75 1.17 -10.46 -8.07
N TRP A 76 1.19 -9.89 -6.87
CA TRP A 76 1.62 -8.52 -6.60
C TRP A 76 2.77 -8.55 -5.60
N ARG A 77 3.69 -7.60 -5.73
CA ARG A 77 4.73 -7.35 -4.74
C ARG A 77 4.43 -6.03 -4.07
N ILE A 78 4.34 -6.08 -2.75
CA ILE A 78 4.19 -4.93 -1.86
C ILE A 78 5.46 -4.86 -1.03
N ALA A 79 6.14 -3.72 -1.07
CA ALA A 79 7.30 -3.43 -0.23
C ALA A 79 7.09 -2.08 0.46
N PHE A 80 7.50 -1.99 1.72
CA PHE A 80 7.40 -0.76 2.50
C PHE A 80 8.74 -0.47 3.16
N ASN A 81 9.24 0.75 2.98
CA ASN A 81 10.47 1.26 3.58
C ASN A 81 10.17 2.59 4.27
N GLY A 82 9.65 2.50 5.48
CA GLY A 82 9.25 3.63 6.31
C GLY A 82 8.94 3.18 7.72
N LEU A 83 8.41 4.10 8.53
CA LEU A 83 7.97 3.81 9.90
C LEU A 83 6.45 3.83 9.95
N LEU A 84 5.88 2.75 10.49
CA LEU A 84 4.48 2.71 10.89
C LEU A 84 4.37 3.14 12.35
N LYS A 85 3.26 3.77 12.71
CA LYS A 85 2.97 4.24 14.07
C LYS A 85 1.96 3.34 14.75
#